data_AF-A0A7V2NID0-F1
#
_entry.id   AF-A0A7V2NID0-F1
#
_cell.length_a   1.000
_cell.length_b   1.000
_cell.length_c   1.000
_cell.angle_alpha   90.00
_cell.angle_beta   90.00
_cell.angle_gamma   90.00
#
_symmetry.space_group_name_H-M   'P 1'
#
loop_
_entity.id
_entity.type
_entity.pdbx_description
1 polymer ?
#
loop_
_entity_poly.entity_id
_entity_poly.type
_entity_poly.pdbx_seq_one_letter_code
_entity_poly.pdbx_strand_id
1 'polypeptide(L)'
;MSSDRYPADLEISAQDFAECGWKGVLSGTIREGYSSMWQAFSAAAREAMEEGRQSHGKVLWLLADACSMTLLPKSINEPFKPIMVIEGKRSAIPDDLPDPEIVFFSQIVDGIDDPWLKARLADLVWLKQQPRDVNFALIAVDNYRAIPLDTETWVRGGDKCWQRAISLSLMLKVGAGERLQEMESSIVAVLSGATAQDGFLCHWLADLLYENSLGWANQVEIAQKLEALAREFDEQGDVHRAREYYDSASRWYKKASDEAKTAEMTVAVAESWVKEAVVRVSSDNPSHMVAASFYENAIQVYRTIPRSERAVYRVDDRLEELRQHLNESGDKSLDEMKVIKSPSMDISELVDNARKAVRGKDAVEALKVFANLHGGVNVEKVRESAIEKIRKHPMQAMFPATVMSRDGRVIAKRPGMSLGDTLNEDDEIVIRAEMIRDYGILVSIVVQGDIWPALEVLLLEHRLTEADFVHIARQSPIVPKGREQLFGKALFAGYDQDFVTMLHLLVPQIEHMVRYHLKQVGVKTTTLSTDGIENENGLSTLMELPEANRVFGEDLAFEIKALFCDAFGPNLRNELAHGLLDTGDCYSVYSIYAWWFALKLV
;
A
#
# COMPACT_ATOMS: atom_id res chain seq x y z
N MET A 1 -23.09 15.91 -32.57
CA MET A 1 -24.40 16.12 -31.90
C MET A 1 -24.16 17.20 -30.85
N SER A 2 -25.01 18.21 -30.79
CA SER A 2 -24.84 19.35 -29.86
C SER A 2 -24.47 18.86 -28.46
N SER A 3 -23.33 19.30 -27.93
CA SER A 3 -22.84 18.94 -26.58
C SER A 3 -23.67 19.57 -25.47
N ASP A 4 -24.57 20.48 -25.82
CA ASP A 4 -25.21 21.37 -24.88
C ASP A 4 -26.59 20.81 -24.53
N ARG A 5 -26.76 20.50 -23.24
CA ARG A 5 -27.99 19.93 -22.66
C ARG A 5 -29.18 20.86 -22.79
N TYR A 6 -28.94 22.17 -22.89
CA TYR A 6 -29.92 23.25 -23.07
C TYR A 6 -29.21 24.48 -23.67
N PRO A 7 -29.95 25.45 -24.24
CA PRO A 7 -29.38 26.73 -24.71
C PRO A 7 -28.68 27.49 -23.58
N ALA A 8 -27.50 28.05 -23.84
CA ALA A 8 -26.68 28.72 -22.83
C ALA A 8 -27.32 30.00 -22.26
N ASP A 9 -28.15 30.67 -23.06
CA ASP A 9 -28.87 31.91 -22.75
C ASP A 9 -30.29 31.66 -22.18
N LEU A 10 -30.67 30.40 -21.95
CA LEU A 10 -31.98 30.07 -21.39
C LEU A 10 -32.09 30.51 -19.93
N GLU A 11 -32.90 31.52 -19.65
CA GLU A 11 -33.23 31.96 -18.30
C GLU A 11 -34.26 31.03 -17.64
N ILE A 12 -34.13 30.85 -16.32
CA ILE A 12 -35.04 30.05 -15.49
C ILE A 12 -35.47 30.84 -14.26
N SER A 13 -36.67 30.57 -13.78
CA SER A 13 -37.30 31.27 -12.66
C SER A 13 -37.78 30.30 -11.58
N ALA A 14 -38.09 30.83 -10.39
CA ALA A 14 -38.70 30.03 -9.32
C ALA A 14 -40.04 29.38 -9.73
N GLN A 15 -40.77 29.99 -10.69
CA GLN A 15 -41.99 29.40 -11.25
C GLN A 15 -41.67 28.14 -12.05
N ASP A 16 -40.61 28.17 -12.88
CA ASP A 16 -40.16 26.99 -13.63
C ASP A 16 -39.77 25.84 -12.67
N PHE A 17 -39.18 26.16 -11.52
CA PHE A 17 -38.91 25.16 -10.47
C PHE A 17 -40.19 24.58 -9.85
N ALA A 18 -41.18 25.42 -9.56
CA ALA A 18 -42.44 24.96 -9.00
C ALA A 18 -43.20 24.03 -9.97
N GLU A 19 -43.04 24.24 -11.29
CA GLU A 19 -43.76 23.54 -12.34
C GLU A 19 -42.96 22.41 -13.01
N CYS A 20 -41.64 22.26 -12.77
CA CYS A 20 -40.81 21.26 -13.44
C CYS A 20 -41.11 19.80 -13.03
N GLY A 21 -41.91 19.58 -11.97
CA GLY A 21 -42.33 18.25 -11.55
C GLY A 21 -41.31 17.48 -10.70
N TRP A 22 -40.28 18.15 -10.14
CA TRP A 22 -39.22 17.51 -9.36
C TRP A 22 -39.71 16.62 -8.21
N LYS A 23 -40.83 16.98 -7.56
CA LYS A 23 -41.45 16.16 -6.50
C LYS A 23 -41.92 14.81 -7.02
N GLY A 24 -42.51 14.79 -8.21
CA GLY A 24 -42.94 13.56 -8.88
C GLY A 24 -41.75 12.64 -9.15
N VAL A 25 -40.65 13.20 -9.65
CA VAL A 25 -39.38 12.48 -9.90
C VAL A 25 -38.88 11.80 -8.62
N LEU A 26 -38.81 12.52 -7.50
CA LEU A 26 -38.33 11.93 -6.24
C LEU A 26 -39.31 10.93 -5.62
N SER A 27 -40.62 11.14 -5.77
CA SER A 27 -41.63 10.21 -5.23
C SER A 27 -41.61 8.84 -5.92
N GLY A 28 -41.22 8.79 -7.20
CA GLY A 28 -41.10 7.55 -7.98
C GLY A 28 -39.72 6.88 -7.90
N THR A 29 -38.77 7.46 -7.15
CA THR A 29 -37.38 6.98 -7.08
C THR A 29 -37.14 6.18 -5.81
N ILE A 30 -36.65 4.94 -5.95
CA ILE A 30 -36.11 4.17 -4.82
C ILE A 30 -34.85 4.89 -4.34
N ARG A 31 -34.85 5.33 -3.07
CA ARG A 31 -33.82 6.23 -2.55
C ARG A 31 -32.57 5.46 -2.12
N GLU A 32 -31.51 5.64 -2.89
CA GLU A 32 -30.16 5.13 -2.57
C GLU A 32 -29.13 6.26 -2.54
N GLY A 33 -29.47 7.34 -1.81
CA GLY A 33 -28.65 8.54 -1.69
C GLY A 33 -28.64 9.42 -2.95
N TYR A 34 -27.58 10.23 -3.10
CA TYR A 34 -27.49 11.21 -4.19
C TYR A 34 -27.36 10.59 -5.60
N SER A 35 -26.79 9.39 -5.71
CA SER A 35 -26.61 8.72 -7.00
C SER A 35 -27.95 8.41 -7.68
N SER A 36 -28.93 7.91 -6.92
CA SER A 36 -30.27 7.64 -7.46
C SER A 36 -30.99 8.94 -7.85
N MET A 37 -30.83 10.02 -7.07
CA MET A 37 -31.39 11.33 -7.40
C MET A 37 -30.79 11.90 -8.69
N TRP A 38 -29.47 11.78 -8.86
CA TRP A 38 -28.79 12.21 -10.08
C TRP A 38 -29.34 11.48 -11.31
N GLN A 39 -29.48 10.15 -11.25
CA GLN A 39 -30.02 9.36 -12.36
C GLN A 39 -31.47 9.72 -12.67
N ALA A 40 -32.32 9.85 -11.65
CA ALA A 40 -33.73 10.19 -11.80
C ALA A 40 -33.93 11.59 -12.40
N PHE A 41 -33.22 12.60 -11.89
CA PHE A 41 -33.27 13.95 -12.46
C PHE A 41 -32.69 14.00 -13.87
N SER A 42 -31.60 13.27 -14.15
CA SER A 42 -31.04 13.20 -15.51
C SER A 42 -32.00 12.54 -16.51
N ALA A 43 -32.81 11.58 -16.08
CA ALA A 43 -33.85 10.97 -16.91
C ALA A 43 -35.01 11.95 -17.17
N ALA A 44 -35.56 12.54 -16.11
CA ALA A 44 -36.66 13.50 -16.21
C ALA A 44 -36.27 14.77 -17.00
N ALA A 45 -35.02 15.22 -16.87
CA ALA A 45 -34.51 16.35 -17.63
C ALA A 45 -34.46 16.04 -19.13
N ARG A 46 -34.04 14.84 -19.53
CA ARG A 46 -34.05 14.40 -20.94
C ARG A 46 -35.46 14.34 -21.50
N GLU A 47 -36.40 13.75 -20.77
CA GLU A 47 -37.81 13.69 -21.17
C GLU A 47 -38.41 15.09 -21.34
N ALA A 48 -38.16 16.01 -20.39
CA ALA A 48 -38.61 17.39 -20.51
C ALA A 48 -38.02 18.12 -21.74
N MET A 49 -36.76 17.84 -22.10
CA MET A 49 -36.15 18.39 -23.32
C MET A 49 -36.79 17.82 -24.59
N GLU A 50 -37.08 16.52 -24.61
CA GLU A 50 -37.74 15.84 -25.74
C GLU A 50 -39.17 16.35 -25.95
N GLU A 51 -39.88 16.70 -24.88
CA GLU A 51 -41.22 17.31 -24.90
C GLU A 51 -41.21 18.82 -25.22
N GLY A 52 -40.04 19.43 -25.40
CA GLY A 52 -39.90 20.86 -25.68
C GLY A 52 -40.09 21.77 -24.46
N ARG A 53 -40.17 21.22 -23.24
CA ARG A 53 -40.25 21.97 -21.97
C ARG A 53 -38.86 22.42 -21.51
N GLN A 54 -38.20 23.26 -22.31
CA GLN A 54 -36.79 23.61 -22.13
C GLN A 54 -36.43 24.17 -20.75
N SER A 55 -37.22 25.13 -20.21
CA SER A 55 -36.96 25.72 -18.89
C SER A 55 -37.05 24.67 -17.77
N HIS A 56 -38.07 23.81 -17.80
CA HIS A 56 -38.20 22.69 -16.86
C HIS A 56 -37.04 21.70 -16.98
N GLY A 57 -36.65 21.36 -18.21
CA GLY A 57 -35.51 20.48 -18.47
C GLY A 57 -34.21 21.07 -17.92
N LYS A 58 -33.97 22.38 -18.08
CA LYS A 58 -32.78 23.05 -17.52
C LYS A 58 -32.78 22.99 -16.00
N VAL A 59 -33.90 23.28 -15.34
CA VAL A 59 -34.01 23.15 -13.88
C VAL A 59 -33.67 21.72 -13.44
N LEU A 60 -34.25 20.71 -14.07
CA LEU A 60 -34.01 19.30 -13.73
C LEU A 60 -32.54 18.89 -13.97
N TRP A 61 -31.89 19.39 -15.02
CA TRP A 61 -30.45 19.18 -15.23
C TRP A 61 -29.59 19.81 -14.13
N LEU A 62 -29.92 21.02 -13.67
CA LEU A 62 -29.19 21.65 -12.56
C LEU A 62 -29.32 20.86 -11.26
N LEU A 63 -30.52 20.34 -10.96
CA LEU A 63 -30.73 19.44 -9.81
C LEU A 63 -29.94 18.14 -9.97
N ALA A 64 -29.89 17.58 -11.19
CA ALA A 64 -29.10 16.40 -11.50
C ALA A 64 -27.60 16.65 -11.27
N ASP A 65 -27.07 17.76 -11.78
CA ASP A 65 -25.66 18.11 -11.65
C ASP A 65 -25.28 18.35 -10.19
N ALA A 66 -26.11 19.03 -9.41
CA ALA A 66 -25.93 19.18 -7.96
C ALA A 66 -25.88 17.83 -7.22
N CYS A 67 -26.70 16.85 -7.63
CA CYS A 67 -26.72 15.51 -7.05
C CYS A 67 -25.61 14.59 -7.57
N SER A 68 -24.95 14.93 -8.69
CA SER A 68 -23.91 14.10 -9.29
C SER A 68 -22.56 14.14 -8.55
N MET A 69 -22.36 15.16 -7.71
CA MET A 69 -21.05 15.44 -7.09
C MET A 69 -20.80 14.56 -5.85
N THR A 70 -19.62 13.95 -5.80
CA THR A 70 -19.16 13.20 -4.63
C THR A 70 -18.84 14.17 -3.48
N LEU A 71 -19.48 13.96 -2.34
CA LEU A 71 -19.22 14.72 -1.10
C LEU A 71 -17.97 14.17 -0.39
N LEU A 72 -17.00 15.05 -0.14
CA LEU A 72 -15.80 14.84 0.69
C LEU A 72 -15.91 15.72 1.95
N PRO A 73 -16.57 15.24 3.00
CA PRO A 73 -17.01 16.09 4.12
C PRO A 73 -15.87 16.71 4.93
N LYS A 74 -14.68 16.10 4.91
CA LYS A 74 -13.46 16.60 5.59
C LYS A 74 -12.84 17.81 4.86
N SER A 75 -13.15 18.03 3.58
CA SER A 75 -12.66 19.19 2.83
C SER A 75 -13.56 20.41 3.08
N ILE A 76 -12.99 21.46 3.67
CA ILE A 76 -13.70 22.70 3.96
C ILE A 76 -13.98 23.49 2.68
N ASN A 77 -12.97 23.65 1.83
CA ASN A 77 -13.03 24.52 0.64
C ASN A 77 -13.42 23.76 -0.63
N GLU A 78 -13.14 22.46 -0.72
CA GLU A 78 -13.48 21.63 -1.87
C GLU A 78 -14.30 20.39 -1.43
N PRO A 79 -15.49 20.58 -0.84
CA PRO A 79 -16.30 19.47 -0.34
C PRO A 79 -16.93 18.64 -1.47
N PHE A 80 -16.95 19.13 -2.71
CA PHE A 80 -17.61 18.46 -3.84
C PHE A 80 -16.61 18.19 -4.95
N LYS A 81 -16.44 16.91 -5.30
CA LYS A 81 -15.55 16.43 -6.36
C LYS A 81 -16.30 15.67 -7.44
N PRO A 82 -15.75 15.57 -8.66
CA PRO A 82 -16.40 14.82 -9.71
C PRO A 82 -16.47 13.34 -9.32
N ILE A 83 -17.59 12.70 -9.61
CA ILE A 83 -17.77 11.25 -9.40
C ILE A 83 -17.01 10.43 -10.44
N MET A 84 -16.75 11.00 -11.63
CA MET A 84 -16.10 10.32 -12.74
C MET A 84 -15.11 11.25 -13.44
N VAL A 85 -13.90 10.75 -13.69
CA VAL A 85 -12.86 11.40 -14.50
C VAL A 85 -12.34 10.37 -15.50
N ILE A 86 -12.46 10.64 -16.81
CA ILE A 86 -12.02 9.75 -17.89
C ILE A 86 -11.35 10.61 -18.97
N GLU A 87 -10.09 10.29 -19.29
CA GLU A 87 -9.36 10.89 -20.43
C GLU A 87 -9.45 12.43 -20.48
N GLY A 88 -9.28 13.10 -19.34
CA GLY A 88 -9.33 14.56 -19.21
C GLY A 88 -10.74 15.18 -19.21
N LYS A 89 -11.80 14.37 -19.31
CA LYS A 89 -13.20 14.80 -19.07
C LYS A 89 -13.63 14.41 -17.66
N ARG A 90 -14.51 15.21 -17.06
CA ARG A 90 -15.05 14.95 -15.73
C ARG A 90 -16.55 15.24 -15.64
N SER A 91 -17.20 14.64 -14.64
CA SER A 91 -18.55 15.06 -14.22
C SER A 91 -18.54 16.45 -13.59
N ALA A 92 -19.74 16.97 -13.29
CA ALA A 92 -19.93 18.32 -12.74
C ALA A 92 -19.18 18.53 -11.41
N ILE A 93 -18.74 19.77 -11.19
CA ILE A 93 -18.22 20.30 -9.92
C ILE A 93 -18.85 21.68 -9.65
N PRO A 94 -18.70 22.25 -8.43
CA PRO A 94 -19.30 23.55 -8.12
C PRO A 94 -18.84 24.71 -9.01
N ASP A 95 -17.64 24.66 -9.57
CA ASP A 95 -17.10 25.69 -10.47
C ASP A 95 -17.72 25.66 -11.88
N ASP A 96 -18.45 24.60 -12.22
CA ASP A 96 -19.21 24.55 -13.48
C ASP A 96 -20.54 25.33 -13.39
N LEU A 97 -20.97 25.69 -12.18
CA LEU A 97 -22.20 26.43 -11.91
C LEU A 97 -21.91 27.95 -11.87
N PRO A 98 -22.28 28.73 -12.90
CA PRO A 98 -22.13 30.18 -12.89
C PRO A 98 -23.05 30.87 -11.87
N ASP A 99 -22.71 32.12 -11.53
CA ASP A 99 -23.42 32.91 -10.52
C ASP A 99 -24.95 32.95 -10.66
N PRO A 100 -25.56 33.08 -11.88
CA PRO A 100 -27.02 33.06 -12.01
C PRO A 100 -27.67 31.76 -11.53
N GLU A 101 -26.99 30.62 -11.68
CA GLU A 101 -27.50 29.31 -11.26
C GLU A 101 -27.38 29.13 -9.74
N ILE A 102 -26.33 29.68 -9.12
CA ILE A 102 -26.19 29.76 -7.66
C ILE A 102 -27.25 30.68 -7.06
N VAL A 103 -27.50 31.84 -7.67
CA VAL A 103 -28.58 32.75 -7.27
C VAL A 103 -29.93 32.07 -7.41
N PHE A 104 -30.17 31.33 -8.49
CA PHE A 104 -31.38 30.54 -8.67
C PHE A 104 -31.56 29.51 -7.55
N PHE A 105 -30.52 28.75 -7.18
CA PHE A 105 -30.56 27.83 -6.04
C PHE A 105 -30.92 28.53 -4.72
N SER A 106 -30.37 29.72 -4.48
CA SER A 106 -30.68 30.52 -3.29
C SER A 106 -32.17 30.91 -3.20
N GLN A 107 -32.84 31.10 -4.34
CA GLN A 107 -34.26 31.48 -4.41
C GLN A 107 -35.21 30.31 -4.20
N ILE A 108 -34.80 29.09 -4.57
CA ILE A 108 -35.67 27.91 -4.54
C ILE A 108 -35.50 27.05 -3.29
N VAL A 109 -34.39 27.20 -2.54
CA VAL A 109 -34.03 26.27 -1.46
C VAL A 109 -35.13 26.13 -0.40
N ASP A 110 -35.83 27.22 -0.09
CA ASP A 110 -36.89 27.23 0.92
C ASP A 110 -38.11 26.41 0.50
N GLY A 111 -38.37 26.33 -0.81
CA GLY A 111 -39.47 25.55 -1.40
C GLY A 111 -39.24 24.05 -1.50
N ILE A 112 -38.05 23.57 -1.13
CA ILE A 112 -37.70 22.15 -1.13
C ILE A 112 -38.11 21.53 0.21
N ASP A 113 -38.83 20.42 0.16
CA ASP A 113 -39.23 19.60 1.31
C ASP A 113 -38.41 18.30 1.46
N ASP A 114 -37.64 17.93 0.44
CA ASP A 114 -36.70 16.80 0.52
C ASP A 114 -35.39 17.19 1.22
N PRO A 115 -35.02 16.56 2.35
CA PRO A 115 -33.85 16.97 3.14
C PRO A 115 -32.53 16.77 2.39
N TRP A 116 -32.40 15.73 1.56
CA TRP A 116 -31.17 15.51 0.79
C TRP A 116 -30.97 16.62 -0.24
N LEU A 117 -31.98 16.88 -1.06
CA LEU A 117 -31.89 17.93 -2.08
C LEU A 117 -31.69 19.31 -1.44
N LYS A 118 -32.44 19.62 -0.39
CA LYS A 118 -32.37 20.90 0.30
C LYS A 118 -30.98 21.14 0.89
N ALA A 119 -30.42 20.13 1.57
CA ALA A 119 -29.08 20.23 2.14
C ALA A 119 -28.02 20.46 1.05
N ARG A 120 -28.10 19.71 -0.05
CA ARG A 120 -27.16 19.81 -1.17
C ARG A 120 -27.15 21.19 -1.80
N LEU A 121 -28.33 21.73 -2.13
CA LEU A 121 -28.41 23.05 -2.74
C LEU A 121 -27.97 24.14 -1.76
N ALA A 122 -28.39 24.06 -0.49
CA ALA A 122 -27.97 25.02 0.52
C ALA A 122 -26.43 25.02 0.73
N ASP A 123 -25.79 23.85 0.73
CA ASP A 123 -24.32 23.74 0.87
C ASP A 123 -23.59 24.29 -0.37
N LEU A 124 -24.12 24.07 -1.59
CA LEU A 124 -23.58 24.66 -2.81
C LEU A 124 -23.71 26.20 -2.81
N VAL A 125 -24.86 26.71 -2.37
CA VAL A 125 -25.10 28.16 -2.23
C VAL A 125 -24.13 28.75 -1.20
N TRP A 126 -24.00 28.14 -0.02
CA TRP A 126 -23.03 28.54 1.00
C TRP A 126 -21.58 28.58 0.47
N LEU A 127 -21.21 27.59 -0.36
CA LEU A 127 -19.87 27.46 -0.90
C LEU A 127 -19.55 28.58 -1.91
N LYS A 128 -20.48 28.88 -2.81
CA LYS A 128 -20.23 29.70 -4.01
C LYS A 128 -20.77 31.13 -3.93
N GLN A 129 -21.88 31.38 -3.23
CA GLN A 129 -22.50 32.69 -3.20
C GLN A 129 -21.60 33.76 -2.54
N GLN A 130 -21.58 34.95 -3.13
CA GLN A 130 -20.91 36.14 -2.58
C GLN A 130 -21.86 37.33 -2.51
N PRO A 131 -21.91 38.07 -1.38
CA PRO A 131 -21.30 37.72 -0.09
C PRO A 131 -21.94 36.46 0.51
N ARG A 132 -21.17 35.73 1.32
CA ARG A 132 -21.66 34.52 2.00
C ARG A 132 -22.78 34.85 2.98
N ASP A 133 -23.86 34.07 2.92
CA ASP A 133 -24.95 34.11 3.91
C ASP A 133 -24.93 32.82 4.74
N VAL A 134 -24.73 32.98 6.05
CA VAL A 134 -24.63 31.88 7.03
C VAL A 134 -25.94 31.08 7.10
N ASN A 135 -27.08 31.66 6.74
CA ASN A 135 -28.36 30.95 6.74
C ASN A 135 -28.33 29.70 5.86
N PHE A 136 -27.67 29.73 4.69
CA PHE A 136 -27.57 28.54 3.83
C PHE A 136 -26.71 27.43 4.46
N ALA A 137 -25.65 27.78 5.20
CA ALA A 137 -24.90 26.78 5.96
C ALA A 137 -25.77 26.14 7.06
N LEU A 138 -26.59 26.93 7.75
CA LEU A 138 -27.51 26.43 8.77
C LEU A 138 -28.61 25.54 8.17
N ILE A 139 -29.20 25.92 7.03
CA ILE A 139 -30.15 25.10 6.28
C ILE A 139 -29.49 23.77 5.88
N ALA A 140 -28.25 23.79 5.40
CA ALA A 140 -27.52 22.58 5.06
C ALA A 140 -27.32 21.67 6.28
N VAL A 141 -26.84 22.23 7.40
CA VAL A 141 -26.67 21.48 8.66
C VAL A 141 -27.98 20.87 9.13
N ASP A 142 -29.07 21.65 9.15
CA ASP A 142 -30.37 21.20 9.65
C ASP A 142 -30.97 20.07 8.80
N ASN A 143 -30.75 20.09 7.49
CA ASN A 143 -31.27 19.06 6.61
C ASN A 143 -30.35 17.83 6.53
N TYR A 144 -29.04 18.00 6.59
CA TYR A 144 -28.12 16.87 6.69
C TYR A 144 -28.31 16.08 7.98
N ARG A 145 -28.50 16.76 9.13
CA ARG A 145 -28.73 16.09 10.43
C ARG A 145 -30.14 15.50 10.60
N ALA A 146 -31.06 15.81 9.69
CA ALA A 146 -32.39 15.19 9.65
C ALA A 146 -32.38 13.83 8.94
N ILE A 147 -31.27 13.48 8.28
CA ILE A 147 -31.12 12.19 7.60
C ILE A 147 -31.07 11.08 8.67
N PRO A 148 -31.89 10.01 8.56
CA PRO A 148 -31.92 8.93 9.54
C PRO A 148 -30.56 8.30 9.85
N LEU A 149 -30.35 8.00 11.14
CA LEU A 149 -29.19 7.28 11.66
C LEU A 149 -29.48 5.78 11.75
N ASP A 150 -29.75 5.15 10.61
CA ASP A 150 -29.94 3.70 10.49
C ASP A 150 -28.92 3.09 9.52
N THR A 151 -28.74 1.77 9.59
CA THR A 151 -27.71 1.06 8.81
C THR A 151 -27.89 1.20 7.30
N GLU A 152 -29.13 1.18 6.80
CA GLU A 152 -29.42 1.25 5.36
C GLU A 152 -29.09 2.63 4.81
N THR A 153 -29.50 3.68 5.51
CA THR A 153 -29.25 5.07 5.13
C THR A 153 -27.77 5.43 5.27
N TRP A 154 -27.11 4.93 6.32
CA TRP A 154 -25.70 5.23 6.60
C TRP A 154 -24.78 4.82 5.46
N VAL A 155 -24.89 3.56 4.98
CA VAL A 155 -24.03 3.02 3.90
C VAL A 155 -24.34 3.62 2.53
N ARG A 156 -25.45 4.34 2.39
CA ARG A 156 -25.90 5.01 1.16
C ARG A 156 -25.58 6.52 1.14
N GLY A 157 -24.60 6.95 1.93
CA GLY A 157 -24.10 8.33 1.96
C GLY A 157 -24.63 9.17 3.11
N GLY A 158 -25.45 8.60 4.00
CA GLY A 158 -25.88 9.28 5.23
C GLY A 158 -24.69 9.62 6.13
N ASP A 159 -23.69 8.74 6.18
CA ASP A 159 -22.41 8.96 6.85
C ASP A 159 -21.75 10.28 6.44
N LYS A 160 -21.65 10.55 5.13
CA LYS A 160 -21.05 11.77 4.57
C LYS A 160 -21.86 13.00 4.91
N CYS A 161 -23.19 12.89 4.94
CA CYS A 161 -24.08 13.98 5.30
C CYS A 161 -23.87 14.39 6.76
N TRP A 162 -23.86 13.43 7.68
CA TRP A 162 -23.61 13.69 9.11
C TRP A 162 -22.20 14.25 9.34
N GLN A 163 -21.18 13.69 8.69
CA GLN A 163 -19.82 14.25 8.74
C GLN A 163 -19.77 15.70 8.25
N ARG A 164 -20.48 16.02 7.16
CA ARG A 164 -20.54 17.40 6.62
C ARG A 164 -21.28 18.34 7.57
N ALA A 165 -22.38 17.92 8.17
CA ALA A 165 -23.13 18.72 9.14
C ALA A 165 -22.27 19.07 10.37
N ILE A 166 -21.50 18.11 10.89
CA ILE A 166 -20.55 18.33 11.99
C ILE A 166 -19.43 19.29 11.54
N SER A 167 -18.83 19.05 10.38
CA SER A 167 -17.77 19.90 9.81
C SER A 167 -18.21 21.37 9.65
N LEU A 168 -19.40 21.60 9.09
CA LEU A 168 -20.00 22.94 8.98
C LEU A 168 -20.26 23.55 10.36
N SER A 169 -20.80 22.78 11.30
CA SER A 169 -21.06 23.28 12.66
C SER A 169 -19.78 23.69 13.40
N LEU A 170 -18.72 22.90 13.29
CA LEU A 170 -17.39 23.21 13.83
C LEU A 170 -16.79 24.45 13.18
N MET A 171 -16.97 24.63 11.87
CA MET A 171 -16.53 25.81 11.14
C MET A 171 -17.23 27.09 11.61
N LEU A 172 -18.56 27.03 11.80
CA LEU A 172 -19.38 28.16 12.22
C LEU A 172 -19.20 28.53 13.70
N LYS A 173 -18.71 27.60 14.53
CA LYS A 173 -18.51 27.78 15.99
C LYS A 173 -19.80 28.28 16.65
N VAL A 174 -19.74 29.41 17.35
CA VAL A 174 -20.90 30.07 17.97
C VAL A 174 -22.05 30.36 16.99
N GLY A 175 -21.76 30.50 15.69
CA GLY A 175 -22.78 30.69 14.66
C GLY A 175 -23.65 29.46 14.41
N ALA A 176 -23.22 28.25 14.79
CA ALA A 176 -24.02 27.03 14.67
C ALA A 176 -25.12 26.91 15.75
N GLY A 177 -25.02 27.68 16.83
CA GLY A 177 -25.88 27.55 18.01
C GLY A 177 -25.73 26.18 18.67
N GLU A 178 -26.84 25.56 19.06
CA GLU A 178 -26.88 24.27 19.78
C GLU A 178 -26.76 23.04 18.87
N ARG A 179 -26.69 23.23 17.54
CA ARG A 179 -26.78 22.14 16.55
C ARG A 179 -25.73 21.05 16.72
N LEU A 180 -24.50 21.41 17.08
CA LEU A 180 -23.44 20.43 17.30
C LEU A 180 -23.75 19.53 18.51
N GLN A 181 -24.24 20.12 19.61
CA GLN A 181 -24.64 19.41 20.81
C GLN A 181 -25.88 18.53 20.56
N GLU A 182 -26.85 19.01 19.79
CA GLU A 182 -28.03 18.25 19.38
C GLU A 182 -27.66 17.04 18.50
N MET A 183 -26.70 17.22 17.57
CA MET A 183 -26.16 16.12 16.76
C MET A 183 -25.43 15.09 17.61
N GLU A 184 -24.54 15.53 18.52
CA GLU A 184 -23.85 14.65 19.46
C GLU A 184 -24.85 13.83 20.29
N SER A 185 -25.88 14.49 20.85
CA SER A 185 -26.92 13.84 21.65
C SER A 185 -27.71 12.82 20.84
N SER A 186 -28.03 13.12 19.58
CA SER A 186 -28.75 12.22 18.68
C SER A 186 -27.93 10.98 18.35
N ILE A 187 -26.64 11.15 18.04
CA ILE A 187 -25.73 10.04 17.76
C ILE A 187 -25.56 9.15 19.00
N VAL A 188 -25.36 9.73 20.18
CA VAL A 188 -25.23 8.98 21.44
C VAL A 188 -26.52 8.21 21.77
N ALA A 189 -27.69 8.80 21.53
CA ALA A 189 -28.98 8.13 21.76
C ALA A 189 -29.16 6.88 20.88
N VAL A 190 -28.84 7.00 19.58
CA VAL A 190 -28.90 5.86 18.63
C VAL A 190 -27.88 4.80 18.99
N LEU A 191 -26.64 5.21 19.30
CA LEU A 191 -25.56 4.31 19.72
C LEU A 191 -25.97 3.50 20.97
N SER A 192 -26.56 4.16 21.97
CA SER A 192 -27.02 3.51 23.20
C SER A 192 -28.13 2.49 22.95
N GLY A 193 -29.01 2.77 21.99
CA GLY A 193 -30.12 1.90 21.59
C GLY A 193 -29.76 0.77 20.62
N ALA A 194 -28.57 0.82 19.99
CA ALA A 194 -28.18 -0.15 18.97
C ALA A 194 -28.10 -1.60 19.49
N THR A 195 -28.31 -2.56 18.60
CA THR A 195 -28.32 -3.99 18.88
C THR A 195 -27.41 -4.75 17.90
N ALA A 196 -27.19 -6.04 18.11
CA ALA A 196 -26.44 -6.86 17.16
C ALA A 196 -27.03 -6.87 15.74
N GLN A 197 -28.35 -6.61 15.59
CA GLN A 197 -29.02 -6.54 14.28
C GLN A 197 -28.56 -5.33 13.45
N ASP A 198 -28.08 -4.27 14.10
CA ASP A 198 -27.62 -3.04 13.44
C ASP A 198 -26.22 -3.20 12.81
N GLY A 199 -25.59 -4.37 12.98
CA GLY A 199 -24.32 -4.71 12.34
C GLY A 199 -23.17 -3.81 12.79
N PHE A 200 -22.64 -3.00 11.88
CA PHE A 200 -21.52 -2.08 12.14
C PHE A 200 -21.95 -0.66 12.53
N LEU A 201 -23.25 -0.35 12.55
CA LEU A 201 -23.74 1.02 12.77
C LEU A 201 -23.21 1.62 14.07
N CYS A 202 -23.32 0.91 15.19
CA CYS A 202 -22.86 1.42 16.49
C CYS A 202 -21.35 1.74 16.47
N HIS A 203 -20.54 0.90 15.84
CA HIS A 203 -19.11 1.14 15.64
C HIS A 203 -18.86 2.40 14.78
N TRP A 204 -19.55 2.56 13.65
CA TRP A 204 -19.40 3.74 12.79
C TRP A 204 -19.81 5.04 13.46
N LEU A 205 -20.88 5.02 14.27
CA LEU A 205 -21.33 6.17 15.05
C LEU A 205 -20.32 6.54 16.14
N ALA A 206 -19.76 5.54 16.82
CA ALA A 206 -18.71 5.75 17.80
C ALA A 206 -17.45 6.35 17.17
N ASP A 207 -17.05 5.89 15.99
CA ASP A 207 -15.90 6.42 15.27
C ASP A 207 -16.16 7.86 14.78
N LEU A 208 -17.38 8.17 14.30
CA LEU A 208 -17.76 9.54 13.96
C LEU A 208 -17.60 10.50 15.14
N LEU A 209 -18.07 10.10 16.34
CA LEU A 209 -17.89 10.89 17.56
C LEU A 209 -16.41 11.02 17.93
N TYR A 210 -15.66 9.92 17.87
CA TYR A 210 -14.25 9.88 18.25
C TYR A 210 -13.40 10.81 17.38
N GLU A 211 -13.52 10.71 16.05
CA GLU A 211 -12.77 11.53 15.08
C GLU A 211 -13.02 13.03 15.23
N ASN A 212 -14.23 13.41 15.65
CA ASN A 212 -14.62 14.81 15.82
C ASN A 212 -14.47 15.31 17.26
N SER A 213 -13.83 14.53 18.14
CA SER A 213 -13.65 14.85 19.57
C SER A 213 -14.96 15.11 20.33
N LEU A 214 -16.05 14.45 19.90
CA LEU A 214 -17.36 14.46 20.55
C LEU A 214 -17.52 13.25 21.49
N GLY A 215 -18.65 13.18 22.19
CA GLY A 215 -19.03 12.11 23.11
C GLY A 215 -18.27 12.14 24.45
N TRP A 216 -17.69 13.29 24.83
CA TRP A 216 -16.78 13.35 25.99
C TRP A 216 -17.50 13.03 27.31
N ALA A 217 -18.77 13.43 27.44
CA ALA A 217 -19.57 13.14 28.63
C ALA A 217 -19.99 11.66 28.75
N ASN A 218 -20.02 10.93 27.62
CA ASN A 218 -20.56 9.57 27.53
C ASN A 218 -19.46 8.52 27.23
N GLN A 219 -18.18 8.84 27.42
CA GLN A 219 -17.07 7.97 26.99
C GLN A 219 -17.16 6.55 27.55
N VAL A 220 -17.48 6.43 28.85
CA VAL A 220 -17.60 5.14 29.54
C VAL A 220 -18.79 4.36 29.01
N GLU A 221 -19.93 5.02 28.80
CA GLU A 221 -21.16 4.40 28.31
C GLU A 221 -21.01 3.92 26.86
N ILE A 222 -20.35 4.71 26.00
CA ILE A 222 -20.00 4.33 24.64
C ILE A 222 -19.06 3.11 24.64
N ALA A 223 -18.01 3.13 25.46
CA ALA A 223 -17.07 2.01 25.58
C ALA A 223 -17.76 0.71 26.02
N GLN A 224 -18.61 0.80 27.05
CA GLN A 224 -19.37 -0.34 27.57
C GLN A 224 -20.35 -0.89 26.55
N LYS A 225 -21.01 -0.02 25.78
CA LYS A 225 -21.94 -0.44 24.73
C LYS A 225 -21.22 -1.18 23.60
N LEU A 226 -20.08 -0.67 23.16
CA LEU A 226 -19.24 -1.31 22.16
C LEU A 226 -18.71 -2.66 22.66
N GLU A 227 -18.24 -2.73 23.91
CA GLU A 227 -17.80 -3.98 24.53
C GLU A 227 -18.92 -5.03 24.59
N ALA A 228 -20.14 -4.62 25.00
CA ALA A 228 -21.28 -5.53 25.07
C ALA A 228 -21.61 -6.14 23.70
N LEU A 229 -21.65 -5.32 22.65
CA LEU A 229 -21.88 -5.79 21.28
C LEU A 229 -20.70 -6.63 20.77
N ALA A 230 -19.46 -6.29 21.11
CA ALA A 230 -18.28 -7.09 20.76
C ALA A 230 -18.40 -8.52 21.30
N ARG A 231 -18.76 -8.66 22.58
CA ARG A 231 -18.96 -9.96 23.25
C ARG A 231 -20.12 -10.73 22.61
N GLU A 232 -21.24 -10.06 22.31
CA GLU A 232 -22.39 -10.68 21.64
C GLU A 232 -22.03 -11.22 20.24
N PHE A 233 -21.28 -10.45 19.43
CA PHE A 233 -20.81 -10.93 18.13
C PHE A 233 -19.82 -12.09 18.24
N ASP A 234 -18.92 -12.06 19.23
CA ASP A 234 -17.96 -13.14 19.48
C ASP A 234 -18.68 -14.45 19.89
N GLU A 235 -19.71 -14.36 20.73
CA GLU A 235 -20.57 -15.50 21.10
C GLU A 235 -21.35 -16.07 19.91
N GLN A 236 -21.75 -15.23 18.97
CA GLN A 236 -22.40 -15.64 17.72
C GLN A 236 -21.43 -16.20 16.68
N GLY A 237 -20.12 -16.09 16.92
CA GLY A 237 -19.07 -16.54 16.00
C GLY A 237 -18.72 -15.54 14.88
N ASP A 238 -19.25 -14.32 14.89
CA ASP A 238 -18.83 -13.24 13.99
C ASP A 238 -17.56 -12.56 14.53
N VAL A 239 -16.46 -13.32 14.49
CA VAL A 239 -15.16 -12.93 15.09
C VAL A 239 -14.60 -11.66 14.46
N HIS A 240 -14.80 -11.45 13.16
CA HIS A 240 -14.36 -10.25 12.47
C HIS A 240 -15.08 -9.02 13.02
N ARG A 241 -16.42 -9.05 13.11
CA ARG A 241 -17.16 -7.91 13.65
C ARG A 241 -16.87 -7.69 15.13
N ALA A 242 -16.77 -8.76 15.91
CA ALA A 242 -16.37 -8.66 17.32
C ALA A 242 -15.04 -7.91 17.48
N ARG A 243 -14.05 -8.21 16.64
CA ARG A 243 -12.74 -7.55 16.65
C ARG A 243 -12.84 -6.04 16.43
N GLU A 244 -13.60 -5.59 15.43
CA GLU A 244 -13.77 -4.15 15.15
C GLU A 244 -14.42 -3.42 16.33
N TYR A 245 -15.38 -4.07 17.00
CA TYR A 245 -16.02 -3.52 18.20
C TYR A 245 -15.09 -3.53 19.42
N TYR A 246 -14.27 -4.58 19.63
CA TYR A 246 -13.25 -4.59 20.68
C TYR A 246 -12.20 -3.49 20.47
N ASP A 247 -11.76 -3.24 19.23
CA ASP A 247 -10.83 -2.15 18.93
C ASP A 247 -11.44 -0.77 19.25
N SER A 248 -12.66 -0.49 18.78
CA SER A 248 -13.35 0.75 19.13
C SER A 248 -13.58 0.89 20.64
N ALA A 249 -13.97 -0.18 21.34
CA ALA A 249 -14.11 -0.17 22.79
C ALA A 249 -12.78 0.17 23.49
N SER A 250 -11.67 -0.42 23.03
CA SER A 250 -10.32 -0.13 23.54
C SER A 250 -9.98 1.36 23.40
N ARG A 251 -10.24 1.96 22.23
CA ARG A 251 -10.04 3.39 21.97
C ARG A 251 -10.87 4.28 22.91
N TRP A 252 -12.13 3.93 23.15
CA TRP A 252 -13.01 4.68 24.05
C TRP A 252 -12.66 4.52 25.53
N TYR A 253 -12.29 3.31 25.99
CA TYR A 253 -11.76 3.12 27.34
C TYR A 253 -10.46 3.90 27.58
N LYS A 254 -9.60 3.96 26.55
CA LYS A 254 -8.37 4.74 26.62
C LYS A 254 -8.66 6.23 26.76
N LYS A 255 -9.67 6.73 26.01
CA LYS A 255 -10.17 8.10 26.14
C LYS A 255 -10.70 8.37 27.56
N ALA A 256 -11.42 7.41 28.13
CA ALA A 256 -11.93 7.43 29.51
C ALA A 256 -10.84 7.23 30.58
N SER A 257 -9.58 7.05 30.20
CA SER A 257 -8.44 6.78 31.09
C SER A 257 -8.57 5.49 31.92
N ASP A 258 -9.30 4.49 31.39
CA ASP A 258 -9.39 3.14 31.99
C ASP A 258 -8.37 2.20 31.35
N GLU A 259 -7.14 2.21 31.87
CA GLU A 259 -6.01 1.43 31.34
C GLU A 259 -6.26 -0.08 31.39
N ALA A 260 -6.91 -0.56 32.45
CA ALA A 260 -7.22 -1.98 32.64
C ALA A 260 -8.19 -2.49 31.57
N LYS A 261 -9.27 -1.74 31.31
CA LYS A 261 -10.22 -2.07 30.25
C LYS A 261 -9.65 -1.89 28.85
N THR A 262 -8.82 -0.87 28.62
CA THR A 262 -8.07 -0.74 27.35
C THR A 262 -7.23 -1.98 27.08
N ALA A 263 -6.48 -2.45 28.09
CA ALA A 263 -5.67 -3.66 27.95
C ALA A 263 -6.55 -4.90 27.73
N GLU A 264 -7.65 -5.06 28.47
CA GLU A 264 -8.60 -6.17 28.29
C GLU A 264 -9.13 -6.25 26.84
N MET A 265 -9.59 -5.12 26.30
CA MET A 265 -10.12 -5.06 24.94
C MET A 265 -9.02 -5.29 23.89
N THR A 266 -7.80 -4.79 24.12
CA THR A 266 -6.65 -5.02 23.24
C THR A 266 -6.27 -6.51 23.21
N VAL A 267 -6.35 -7.21 24.35
CA VAL A 267 -6.18 -8.67 24.42
C VAL A 267 -7.29 -9.37 23.63
N ALA A 268 -8.55 -8.93 23.77
CA ALA A 268 -9.66 -9.50 23.03
C ALA A 268 -9.46 -9.37 21.50
N VAL A 269 -8.99 -8.23 21.01
CA VAL A 269 -8.62 -8.04 19.59
C VAL A 269 -7.55 -9.06 19.15
N ALA A 270 -6.49 -9.23 19.96
CA ALA A 270 -5.42 -10.18 19.66
C ALA A 270 -5.94 -11.62 19.63
N GLU A 271 -6.74 -12.03 20.60
CA GLU A 271 -7.31 -13.37 20.67
C GLU A 271 -8.34 -13.64 19.57
N SER A 272 -9.07 -12.62 19.10
CA SER A 272 -9.90 -12.75 17.90
C SER A 272 -9.07 -13.14 16.67
N TRP A 273 -7.85 -12.60 16.50
CA TRP A 273 -6.95 -13.06 15.42
C TRP A 273 -6.51 -14.51 15.61
N VAL A 274 -6.20 -14.92 16.84
CA VAL A 274 -5.85 -16.31 17.16
C VAL A 274 -6.99 -17.26 16.84
N LYS A 275 -8.23 -16.93 17.23
CA LYS A 275 -9.42 -17.72 16.92
C LYS A 275 -9.57 -17.94 15.41
N GLU A 276 -9.44 -16.89 14.61
CA GLU A 276 -9.50 -17.04 13.15
C GLU A 276 -8.33 -17.88 12.61
N ALA A 277 -7.12 -17.73 13.14
CA ALA A 277 -5.96 -18.54 12.74
C ALA A 277 -6.20 -20.03 12.97
N VAL A 278 -6.74 -20.39 14.14
CA VAL A 278 -7.10 -21.77 14.48
C VAL A 278 -8.14 -22.31 13.52
N VAL A 279 -9.21 -21.56 13.24
CA VAL A 279 -10.25 -21.95 12.27
C VAL A 279 -9.67 -22.19 10.88
N ARG A 280 -8.70 -21.36 10.44
CA ARG A 280 -8.05 -21.51 9.13
C ARG A 280 -7.18 -22.76 9.03
N VAL A 281 -6.57 -23.20 10.12
CA VAL A 281 -5.78 -24.44 10.15
C VAL A 281 -6.65 -25.68 10.33
N SER A 282 -7.78 -25.56 11.05
CA SER A 282 -8.65 -26.69 11.37
C SER A 282 -9.77 -26.94 10.35
N SER A 283 -9.84 -26.18 9.27
CA SER A 283 -10.87 -26.33 8.23
C SER A 283 -10.59 -27.52 7.30
N ASP A 284 -11.58 -27.92 6.50
CA ASP A 284 -11.42 -28.99 5.50
C ASP A 284 -10.37 -28.65 4.43
N ASN A 285 -10.14 -27.36 4.19
CA ASN A 285 -9.10 -26.84 3.31
C ASN A 285 -8.22 -25.86 4.10
N PRO A 286 -7.24 -26.37 4.87
CA PRO A 286 -6.38 -25.53 5.69
C PRO A 286 -5.68 -24.46 4.86
N SER A 287 -5.53 -23.27 5.44
CA SER A 287 -4.67 -22.22 4.89
C SER A 287 -3.72 -21.71 5.96
N HIS A 288 -2.57 -22.35 6.05
CA HIS A 288 -1.43 -22.00 6.88
C HIS A 288 -0.85 -20.64 6.50
N MET A 289 -0.85 -20.26 5.21
CA MET A 289 -0.41 -18.92 4.82
C MET A 289 -1.30 -17.82 5.43
N VAL A 290 -2.62 -18.00 5.43
CA VAL A 290 -3.55 -17.06 6.06
C VAL A 290 -3.43 -17.12 7.58
N ALA A 291 -3.35 -18.31 8.17
CA ALA A 291 -3.17 -18.49 9.61
C ALA A 291 -1.88 -17.81 10.13
N ALA A 292 -0.77 -17.93 9.40
CA ALA A 292 0.49 -17.25 9.74
C ALA A 292 0.31 -15.72 9.79
N SER A 293 -0.43 -15.14 8.83
CA SER A 293 -0.70 -13.69 8.88
C SER A 293 -1.58 -13.28 10.07
N PHE A 294 -2.52 -14.14 10.49
CA PHE A 294 -3.34 -13.90 11.69
C PHE A 294 -2.54 -14.05 12.99
N TYR A 295 -1.64 -15.04 13.10
CA TYR A 295 -0.72 -15.14 14.24
C TYR A 295 0.23 -13.95 14.31
N GLU A 296 0.74 -13.47 13.17
CA GLU A 296 1.53 -12.25 13.10
C GLU A 296 0.73 -11.05 13.63
N ASN A 297 -0.50 -10.85 13.16
CA ASN A 297 -1.38 -9.77 13.62
C ASN A 297 -1.62 -9.83 15.14
N ALA A 298 -1.91 -11.03 15.68
CA ALA A 298 -2.06 -11.23 17.12
C ALA A 298 -0.80 -10.81 17.89
N ILE A 299 0.39 -11.22 17.43
CA ILE A 299 1.69 -10.84 18.04
C ILE A 299 1.87 -9.32 18.03
N GLN A 300 1.56 -8.64 16.92
CA GLN A 300 1.70 -7.20 16.83
C GLN A 300 0.75 -6.48 17.80
N VAL A 301 -0.52 -6.91 17.87
CA VAL A 301 -1.49 -6.34 18.82
C VAL A 301 -1.03 -6.58 20.26
N TYR A 302 -0.61 -7.80 20.62
CA TYR A 302 -0.08 -8.09 21.96
C TYR A 302 1.10 -7.19 22.36
N ARG A 303 1.99 -6.83 21.42
CA ARG A 303 3.14 -5.95 21.70
C ARG A 303 2.73 -4.53 22.10
N THR A 304 1.55 -4.07 21.69
CA THR A 304 1.01 -2.74 22.02
C THR A 304 0.51 -2.64 23.45
N ILE A 305 0.31 -3.76 24.16
CA ILE A 305 -0.16 -3.78 25.54
C ILE A 305 0.89 -3.13 26.46
N PRO A 306 0.49 -2.15 27.30
CA PRO A 306 1.39 -1.48 28.25
C PRO A 306 2.12 -2.45 29.17
N ARG A 307 3.38 -2.14 29.52
CA ARG A 307 4.21 -3.00 30.39
C ARG A 307 3.57 -3.25 31.76
N SER A 308 2.82 -2.27 32.29
CA SER A 308 2.02 -2.34 33.51
C SER A 308 1.04 -3.52 33.51
N GLU A 309 0.42 -3.79 32.37
CA GLU A 309 -0.67 -4.77 32.22
C GLU A 309 -0.19 -6.15 31.74
N ARG A 310 1.07 -6.27 31.28
CA ARG A 310 1.58 -7.51 30.68
C ARG A 310 1.53 -8.72 31.61
N ALA A 311 1.79 -8.51 32.90
CA ALA A 311 1.76 -9.60 33.88
C ALA A 311 0.33 -10.11 34.11
N VAL A 312 -0.67 -9.23 34.13
CA VAL A 312 -2.09 -9.57 34.34
C VAL A 312 -2.58 -10.50 33.24
N TYR A 313 -2.22 -10.22 32.00
CA TYR A 313 -2.65 -10.97 30.82
C TYR A 313 -1.62 -12.00 30.31
N ARG A 314 -0.54 -12.24 31.07
CA ARG A 314 0.54 -13.18 30.71
C ARG A 314 1.06 -13.00 29.29
N VAL A 315 1.24 -11.73 28.89
CA VAL A 315 1.54 -11.36 27.50
C VAL A 315 2.83 -12.02 27.00
N ASP A 316 3.87 -12.09 27.82
CA ASP A 316 5.16 -12.64 27.38
C ASP A 316 5.07 -14.16 27.11
N ASP A 317 4.36 -14.93 27.96
CA ASP A 317 4.08 -16.36 27.73
C ASP A 317 3.28 -16.56 26.43
N ARG A 318 2.23 -15.74 26.25
CA ARG A 318 1.37 -15.84 25.06
C ARG A 318 2.12 -15.48 23.78
N LEU A 319 3.02 -14.50 23.83
CA LEU A 319 3.89 -14.13 22.72
C LEU A 319 4.86 -15.26 22.35
N GLU A 320 5.35 -16.05 23.31
CA GLU A 320 6.18 -17.22 23.03
C GLU A 320 5.38 -18.31 22.31
N GLU A 321 4.18 -18.62 22.80
CA GLU A 321 3.28 -19.60 22.17
C GLU A 321 2.91 -19.19 20.72
N LEU A 322 2.53 -17.93 20.52
CA LEU A 322 2.16 -17.44 19.19
C LEU A 322 3.33 -17.47 18.20
N ARG A 323 4.57 -17.31 18.67
CA ARG A 323 5.76 -17.48 17.80
C ARG A 323 5.93 -18.92 17.35
N GLN A 324 5.62 -19.90 18.21
CA GLN A 324 5.64 -21.32 17.82
C GLN A 324 4.58 -21.58 16.74
N HIS A 325 3.34 -21.16 16.95
CA HIS A 325 2.26 -21.29 15.97
C HIS A 325 2.55 -20.58 14.64
N LEU A 326 3.17 -19.39 14.70
CA LEU A 326 3.61 -18.65 13.52
C LEU A 326 4.67 -19.43 12.74
N ASN A 327 5.68 -19.97 13.42
CA ASN A 327 6.74 -20.75 12.76
C ASN A 327 6.18 -22.04 12.14
N GLU A 328 5.34 -22.77 12.87
CA GLU A 328 4.70 -23.99 12.37
C GLU A 328 3.80 -23.74 11.15
N SER A 329 3.03 -22.65 11.17
CA SER A 329 2.20 -22.27 10.02
C SER A 329 3.04 -21.73 8.87
N GLY A 330 4.11 -21.00 9.17
CA GLY A 330 5.07 -20.53 8.17
C GLY A 330 5.67 -21.68 7.39
N ASP A 331 6.19 -22.71 8.07
CA ASP A 331 6.78 -23.90 7.46
C ASP A 331 5.77 -24.62 6.54
N LYS A 332 4.57 -24.92 7.06
CA LYS A 332 3.50 -25.60 6.29
C LYS A 332 2.96 -24.78 5.13
N SER A 333 3.04 -23.44 5.18
CA SER A 333 2.57 -22.60 4.07
C SER A 333 3.38 -22.79 2.79
N LEU A 334 4.62 -23.31 2.89
CA LEU A 334 5.45 -23.62 1.72
C LEU A 334 4.82 -24.74 0.87
N ASP A 335 4.14 -25.70 1.50
CA ASP A 335 3.42 -26.78 0.81
C ASP A 335 2.19 -26.26 0.02
N GLU A 336 1.67 -25.09 0.38
CA GLU A 336 0.54 -24.43 -0.30
C GLU A 336 0.98 -23.70 -1.58
N MET A 337 2.28 -23.44 -1.73
CA MET A 337 2.83 -22.67 -2.84
C MET A 337 2.87 -23.48 -4.14
N LYS A 338 2.60 -22.81 -5.26
CA LYS A 338 2.68 -23.39 -6.60
C LYS A 338 3.76 -22.70 -7.41
N VAL A 339 4.53 -23.51 -8.15
CA VAL A 339 5.52 -22.99 -9.09
C VAL A 339 4.82 -22.45 -10.33
N ILE A 340 5.01 -21.17 -10.61
CA ILE A 340 4.60 -20.53 -11.86
C ILE A 340 5.84 -20.45 -12.76
N LYS A 341 5.73 -20.97 -13.99
CA LYS A 341 6.81 -20.92 -14.99
C LYS A 341 6.47 -19.91 -16.07
N SER A 342 7.44 -19.12 -16.50
CA SER A 342 7.31 -18.32 -17.72
C SER A 342 7.39 -19.24 -18.96
N PRO A 343 6.91 -18.79 -20.13
CA PRO A 343 7.19 -19.45 -21.40
C PRO A 343 8.71 -19.65 -21.59
N SER A 344 9.09 -20.75 -22.24
CA SER A 344 10.49 -21.01 -22.60
C SER A 344 10.98 -19.98 -23.62
N MET A 345 12.19 -19.48 -23.42
CA MET A 345 12.88 -18.60 -24.35
C MET A 345 14.02 -19.36 -25.03
N ASP A 346 14.14 -19.24 -26.36
CA ASP A 346 15.28 -19.80 -27.09
C ASP A 346 16.49 -18.88 -26.95
N ILE A 347 17.56 -19.40 -26.35
CA ILE A 347 18.83 -18.69 -26.13
C ILE A 347 19.96 -19.20 -27.02
N SER A 348 19.67 -20.03 -28.02
CA SER A 348 20.68 -20.70 -28.85
C SER A 348 21.65 -19.71 -29.52
N GLU A 349 21.15 -18.57 -30.00
CA GLU A 349 22.00 -17.53 -30.60
C GLU A 349 22.95 -16.88 -29.58
N LEU A 350 22.50 -16.64 -28.34
CA LEU A 350 23.35 -16.11 -27.27
C LEU A 350 24.49 -17.08 -26.97
N VAL A 351 24.15 -18.36 -26.78
CA VAL A 351 25.09 -19.45 -26.51
C VAL A 351 26.15 -19.55 -27.60
N ASP A 352 25.74 -19.54 -28.86
CA ASP A 352 26.65 -19.63 -29.99
C ASP A 352 27.56 -18.40 -30.11
N ASN A 353 27.01 -17.21 -29.89
CA ASN A 353 27.78 -15.96 -29.94
C ASN A 353 28.81 -15.88 -28.83
N ALA A 354 28.46 -16.26 -27.60
CA ALA A 354 29.36 -16.26 -26.47
C ALA A 354 30.52 -17.24 -26.65
N ARG A 355 30.24 -18.46 -27.14
CA ARG A 355 31.28 -19.44 -27.49
C ARG A 355 32.21 -18.94 -28.58
N LYS A 356 31.66 -18.36 -29.65
CA LYS A 356 32.45 -17.78 -30.76
C LYS A 356 33.29 -16.60 -30.30
N ALA A 357 32.80 -15.81 -29.35
CA ALA A 357 33.48 -14.62 -28.86
C ALA A 357 34.82 -14.94 -28.18
N VAL A 358 34.95 -16.07 -27.49
CA VAL A 358 36.19 -16.45 -26.79
C VAL A 358 37.06 -17.47 -27.54
N ARG A 359 36.46 -18.27 -28.44
CA ARG A 359 37.15 -19.35 -29.17
C ARG A 359 38.34 -18.89 -30.00
N GLY A 360 39.43 -19.64 -29.90
CA GLY A 360 40.63 -19.48 -30.72
C GLY A 360 41.47 -18.25 -30.39
N LYS A 361 41.17 -17.56 -29.28
CA LYS A 361 41.93 -16.40 -28.80
C LYS A 361 43.07 -16.87 -27.89
N ASP A 362 44.07 -16.02 -27.66
CA ASP A 362 45.02 -16.26 -26.59
C ASP A 362 44.35 -16.06 -25.22
N ALA A 363 44.92 -16.64 -24.16
CA ALA A 363 44.28 -16.68 -22.85
C ALA A 363 43.95 -15.29 -22.27
N VAL A 364 44.79 -14.28 -22.51
CA VAL A 364 44.57 -12.92 -21.99
C VAL A 364 43.46 -12.24 -22.76
N GLU A 365 43.46 -12.35 -24.08
CA GLU A 365 42.40 -11.79 -24.93
C GLU A 365 41.05 -12.50 -24.72
N ALA A 366 41.07 -13.82 -24.54
CA ALA A 366 39.89 -14.60 -24.21
C ALA A 366 39.29 -14.17 -22.87
N LEU A 367 40.10 -14.01 -21.81
CA LEU A 367 39.65 -13.50 -20.51
C LEU A 367 39.10 -12.09 -20.58
N LYS A 368 39.76 -11.19 -21.33
CA LYS A 368 39.26 -9.82 -21.53
C LYS A 368 37.89 -9.81 -22.19
N VAL A 369 37.70 -10.61 -23.23
CA VAL A 369 36.41 -10.71 -23.91
C VAL A 369 35.37 -11.32 -22.99
N PHE A 370 35.72 -12.37 -22.25
CA PHE A 370 34.86 -13.03 -21.29
C PHE A 370 34.33 -12.10 -20.19
N ALA A 371 35.23 -11.30 -19.58
CA ALA A 371 34.88 -10.31 -18.57
C ALA A 371 33.94 -9.20 -19.12
N ASN A 372 33.93 -9.00 -20.44
CA ASN A 372 33.15 -7.96 -21.11
C ASN A 372 31.98 -8.51 -21.96
N LEU A 373 31.60 -9.79 -21.82
CA LEU A 373 30.46 -10.36 -22.54
C LEU A 373 29.15 -9.65 -22.23
N HIS A 374 28.98 -9.19 -20.99
CA HIS A 374 27.82 -8.43 -20.56
C HIS A 374 28.23 -7.07 -19.98
N GLY A 375 27.53 -6.01 -20.40
CA GLY A 375 27.82 -4.62 -20.05
C GLY A 375 27.52 -4.26 -18.59
N GLY A 376 26.72 -5.05 -17.88
CA GLY A 376 26.15 -4.70 -16.59
C GLY A 376 24.81 -3.99 -16.76
N VAL A 377 24.18 -3.67 -15.64
CA VAL A 377 22.85 -3.06 -15.62
C VAL A 377 22.94 -1.54 -15.75
N ASN A 378 22.02 -0.95 -16.50
CA ASN A 378 21.72 0.48 -16.38
C ASN A 378 20.48 0.65 -15.49
N VAL A 379 20.66 1.19 -14.29
CA VAL A 379 19.63 1.25 -13.25
C VAL A 379 18.45 2.13 -13.65
N GLU A 380 18.70 3.23 -14.36
CA GLU A 380 17.67 4.13 -14.87
C GLU A 380 16.72 3.39 -15.81
N LYS A 381 17.26 2.64 -16.79
CA LYS A 381 16.46 1.84 -17.73
C LYS A 381 15.69 0.71 -17.04
N VAL A 382 16.30 0.06 -16.05
CA VAL A 382 15.62 -0.99 -15.26
C VAL A 382 14.45 -0.38 -14.48
N ARG A 383 14.66 0.80 -13.89
CA ARG A 383 13.60 1.53 -13.20
C ARG A 383 12.48 1.95 -14.15
N GLU A 384 12.81 2.54 -15.30
CA GLU A 384 11.83 2.93 -16.32
C GLU A 384 10.99 1.72 -16.79
N SER A 385 11.65 0.60 -17.06
CA SER A 385 11.01 -0.64 -17.48
C SER A 385 10.08 -1.21 -16.40
N ALA A 386 10.49 -1.17 -15.13
CA ALA A 386 9.67 -1.58 -13.99
C ALA A 386 8.40 -0.72 -13.88
N ILE A 387 8.55 0.62 -13.96
CA ILE A 387 7.41 1.55 -13.94
C ILE A 387 6.47 1.31 -15.13
N GLU A 388 7.01 1.10 -16.33
CA GLU A 388 6.22 0.83 -17.53
C GLU A 388 5.42 -0.48 -17.38
N LYS A 389 6.04 -1.54 -16.85
CA LYS A 389 5.36 -2.81 -16.62
C LYS A 389 4.26 -2.70 -15.57
N ILE A 390 4.51 -2.00 -14.45
CA ILE A 390 3.50 -1.71 -13.42
C ILE A 390 2.29 -1.00 -14.05
N ARG A 391 2.52 0.01 -14.90
CA ARG A 391 1.47 0.73 -15.62
C ARG A 391 0.71 -0.12 -16.63
N LYS A 392 1.38 -1.09 -17.28
CA LYS A 392 0.72 -2.06 -18.19
C LYS A 392 -0.12 -3.09 -17.46
N HIS A 393 0.22 -3.41 -16.22
CA HIS A 393 -0.47 -4.43 -15.41
C HIS A 393 -0.91 -3.91 -14.03
N PRO A 394 -1.73 -2.84 -13.97
CA PRO A 394 -2.04 -2.13 -12.72
C PRO A 394 -2.78 -3.02 -11.71
N MET A 395 -3.66 -3.91 -12.19
CA MET A 395 -4.37 -4.88 -11.35
C MET A 395 -3.42 -5.82 -10.59
N GLN A 396 -2.25 -6.17 -11.16
CA GLN A 396 -1.28 -7.04 -10.49
C GLN A 396 -0.45 -6.27 -9.44
N ALA A 397 -0.20 -4.98 -9.67
CA ALA A 397 0.51 -4.12 -8.73
C ALA A 397 -0.32 -3.79 -7.48
N MET A 398 -1.65 -3.78 -7.60
CA MET A 398 -2.57 -3.59 -6.47
C MET A 398 -2.53 -4.70 -5.43
N PHE A 399 -2.18 -5.93 -5.83
CA PHE A 399 -2.13 -7.05 -4.89
C PHE A 399 -0.81 -7.05 -4.11
N PRO A 400 -0.86 -7.05 -2.77
CA PRO A 400 0.35 -7.20 -1.96
C PRO A 400 0.98 -8.57 -2.21
N ALA A 401 2.30 -8.65 -2.02
CA ALA A 401 3.05 -9.89 -2.11
C ALA A 401 3.93 -10.09 -0.87
N THR A 402 4.09 -11.36 -0.48
CA THR A 402 4.93 -11.76 0.65
C THR A 402 6.03 -12.68 0.13
N VAL A 403 7.28 -12.39 0.49
CA VAL A 403 8.43 -13.24 0.18
C VAL A 403 8.77 -14.04 1.42
N MET A 404 8.87 -15.36 1.26
CA MET A 404 9.15 -16.30 2.35
C MET A 404 10.49 -16.99 2.12
N SER A 405 11.23 -17.21 3.21
CA SER A 405 12.42 -18.06 3.22
C SER A 405 12.02 -19.55 3.19
N ARG A 406 13.01 -20.42 3.02
CA ARG A 406 12.85 -21.89 2.93
C ARG A 406 12.35 -22.54 4.21
N ASP A 407 12.49 -21.84 5.33
CA ASP A 407 11.98 -22.24 6.65
C ASP A 407 10.62 -21.60 6.97
N GLY A 408 9.97 -21.00 5.97
CA GLY A 408 8.63 -20.43 6.10
C GLY A 408 8.59 -19.05 6.78
N ARG A 409 9.74 -18.44 7.08
CA ARG A 409 9.75 -17.07 7.62
C ARG A 409 9.46 -16.04 6.54
N VAL A 410 8.62 -15.05 6.84
CA VAL A 410 8.46 -13.87 6.00
C VAL A 410 9.73 -13.02 6.05
N ILE A 411 10.37 -12.80 4.91
CA ILE A 411 11.63 -12.02 4.79
C ILE A 411 11.45 -10.68 4.08
N ALA A 412 10.40 -10.52 3.27
CA ALA A 412 10.03 -9.25 2.68
C ALA A 412 8.52 -9.18 2.42
N LYS A 413 7.98 -7.95 2.42
CA LYS A 413 6.60 -7.66 2.02
C LYS A 413 6.62 -6.55 0.99
N ARG A 414 5.91 -6.76 -0.11
CA ARG A 414 5.60 -5.73 -1.11
C ARG A 414 4.15 -5.29 -0.88
N PRO A 415 3.88 -4.05 -0.47
CA PRO A 415 2.50 -3.56 -0.34
C PRO A 415 1.80 -3.53 -1.71
N GLY A 416 0.47 -3.43 -1.67
CA GLY A 416 -0.32 -3.12 -2.86
C GLY A 416 -0.15 -1.66 -3.26
N MET A 417 -0.04 -1.40 -4.55
CA MET A 417 0.09 -0.05 -5.09
C MET A 417 -1.29 0.58 -5.38
N SER A 418 -1.47 1.84 -5.00
CA SER A 418 -2.68 2.59 -5.32
C SER A 418 -2.71 2.98 -6.80
N LEU A 419 -3.90 2.99 -7.42
CA LEU A 419 -4.11 3.38 -8.83
C LEU A 419 -4.03 4.90 -9.09
N GLY A 420 -3.26 5.62 -8.27
CA GLY A 420 -3.07 7.06 -8.46
C GLY A 420 -2.16 7.36 -9.66
N ASP A 421 -2.42 8.46 -10.36
CA ASP A 421 -1.58 8.90 -11.49
C ASP A 421 -0.18 9.34 -11.07
N THR A 422 0.01 9.72 -9.80
CA THR A 422 1.28 10.20 -9.23
C THR A 422 1.91 9.17 -8.31
N LEU A 423 3.13 8.76 -8.65
CA LEU A 423 3.99 7.97 -7.76
C LEU A 423 4.27 8.77 -6.48
N ASN A 424 4.19 8.11 -5.33
CA ASN A 424 4.57 8.65 -4.04
C ASN A 424 5.71 7.81 -3.41
N GLU A 425 6.20 8.20 -2.24
CA GLU A 425 7.29 7.50 -1.55
C GLU A 425 6.93 6.06 -1.17
N ASP A 426 5.65 5.77 -0.90
CA ASP A 426 5.17 4.43 -0.55
C ASP A 426 5.23 3.46 -1.76
N ASP A 427 5.27 3.99 -2.98
CA ASP A 427 5.38 3.19 -4.21
C ASP A 427 6.81 2.71 -4.48
N GLU A 428 7.82 3.29 -3.82
CA GLU A 428 9.24 3.00 -4.10
C GLU A 428 9.60 1.55 -3.81
N ILE A 429 9.03 0.96 -2.76
CA ILE A 429 9.25 -0.46 -2.45
C ILE A 429 8.67 -1.38 -3.52
N VAL A 430 7.55 -0.99 -4.15
CA VAL A 430 6.91 -1.76 -5.23
C VAL A 430 7.78 -1.71 -6.48
N ILE A 431 8.28 -0.51 -6.83
CA ILE A 431 9.18 -0.31 -7.96
C ILE A 431 10.48 -1.08 -7.75
N ARG A 432 11.11 -0.95 -6.57
CA ARG A 432 12.34 -1.68 -6.22
C ARG A 432 12.14 -3.19 -6.31
N ALA A 433 11.07 -3.74 -5.74
CA ALA A 433 10.79 -5.17 -5.81
C ALA A 433 10.67 -5.68 -7.26
N GLU A 434 10.03 -4.90 -8.15
CA GLU A 434 9.92 -5.24 -9.57
C GLU A 434 11.28 -5.12 -10.29
N MET A 435 12.08 -4.10 -9.99
CA MET A 435 13.45 -3.95 -10.53
C MET A 435 14.33 -5.15 -10.16
N ILE A 436 14.27 -5.62 -8.91
CA ILE A 436 15.04 -6.79 -8.45
C ILE A 436 14.56 -8.07 -9.13
N ARG A 437 13.25 -8.22 -9.33
CA ARG A 437 12.68 -9.35 -10.06
C ARG A 437 13.17 -9.39 -11.51
N ASP A 438 13.13 -8.26 -12.21
CA ASP A 438 13.61 -8.15 -13.58
C ASP A 438 15.12 -8.38 -13.69
N TYR A 439 15.88 -7.89 -12.72
CA TYR A 439 17.30 -8.20 -12.59
C TYR A 439 17.54 -9.70 -12.44
N GLY A 440 16.77 -10.41 -11.62
CA GLY A 440 16.90 -11.85 -11.45
C GLY A 440 16.64 -12.65 -12.75
N ILE A 441 15.69 -12.19 -13.57
CA ILE A 441 15.42 -12.76 -14.90
C ILE A 441 16.62 -12.50 -15.83
N LEU A 442 17.12 -11.26 -15.85
CA LEU A 442 18.30 -10.89 -16.65
C LEU A 442 19.51 -11.77 -16.29
N VAL A 443 19.83 -11.89 -15.00
CA VAL A 443 20.95 -12.72 -14.51
C VAL A 443 20.81 -14.17 -14.99
N SER A 444 19.60 -14.73 -14.93
CA SER A 444 19.35 -16.10 -15.41
C SER A 444 19.67 -16.26 -16.90
N ILE A 445 19.28 -15.28 -17.72
CA ILE A 445 19.51 -15.27 -19.17
C ILE A 445 21.01 -15.11 -19.47
N VAL A 446 21.67 -14.14 -18.85
CA VAL A 446 23.10 -13.84 -19.08
C VAL A 446 23.98 -15.01 -18.67
N VAL A 447 23.67 -15.68 -17.55
CA VAL A 447 24.46 -16.82 -17.11
C VAL A 447 24.34 -18.00 -18.07
N GLN A 448 23.11 -18.35 -18.45
CA GLN A 448 22.85 -19.52 -19.31
C GLN A 448 23.22 -19.26 -20.77
N GLY A 449 23.05 -18.03 -21.25
CA GLY A 449 23.30 -17.63 -22.63
C GLY A 449 24.76 -17.24 -22.89
N ASP A 450 25.39 -16.51 -21.97
CA ASP A 450 26.70 -15.91 -22.24
C ASP A 450 27.82 -16.48 -21.38
N ILE A 451 27.69 -16.38 -20.05
CA ILE A 451 28.80 -16.66 -19.11
C ILE A 451 29.15 -18.15 -19.13
N TRP A 452 28.17 -19.03 -18.91
CA TRP A 452 28.44 -20.45 -18.78
C TRP A 452 29.00 -21.06 -20.07
N PRO A 453 28.41 -20.84 -21.25
CA PRO A 453 28.94 -21.39 -22.50
C PRO A 453 30.34 -20.89 -22.87
N ALA A 454 30.67 -19.63 -22.55
CA ALA A 454 32.00 -19.09 -22.80
C ALA A 454 33.05 -19.63 -21.80
N LEU A 455 32.66 -19.85 -20.54
CA LEU A 455 33.52 -20.50 -19.54
C LEU A 455 33.91 -21.93 -19.98
N GLU A 456 32.96 -22.70 -20.53
CA GLU A 456 33.24 -24.02 -21.08
C GLU A 456 34.35 -23.97 -22.15
N VAL A 457 34.32 -22.98 -23.05
CA VAL A 457 35.35 -22.82 -24.09
C VAL A 457 36.70 -22.42 -23.48
N LEU A 458 36.71 -21.48 -22.53
CA LEU A 458 37.94 -21.08 -21.83
C LEU A 458 38.63 -22.24 -21.13
N LEU A 459 37.86 -23.12 -20.47
CA LEU A 459 38.39 -24.30 -19.79
C LEU A 459 38.93 -25.36 -20.77
N LEU A 460 38.35 -25.44 -21.97
CA LEU A 460 38.82 -26.34 -23.02
C LEU A 460 40.12 -25.85 -23.69
N GLU A 461 40.27 -24.55 -23.88
CA GLU A 461 41.36 -23.97 -24.67
C GLU A 461 42.56 -23.49 -23.83
N HIS A 462 42.35 -23.24 -22.53
CA HIS A 462 43.36 -22.63 -21.67
C HIS A 462 43.52 -23.37 -20.34
N ARG A 463 44.74 -23.32 -19.81
CA ARG A 463 45.08 -23.80 -18.47
C ARG A 463 45.57 -22.64 -17.62
N LEU A 464 44.63 -21.89 -17.08
CA LEU A 464 44.90 -20.84 -16.10
C LEU A 464 45.05 -21.44 -14.70
N THR A 465 45.92 -20.86 -13.90
CA THR A 465 46.25 -21.34 -12.55
C THR A 465 45.84 -20.32 -11.50
N GLU A 466 45.73 -20.73 -10.24
CA GLU A 466 45.51 -19.81 -9.11
C GLU A 466 46.51 -18.64 -9.13
N ALA A 467 47.78 -18.90 -9.46
CA ALA A 467 48.80 -17.86 -9.52
C ALA A 467 48.49 -16.77 -10.57
N ASP A 468 47.84 -17.13 -11.68
CA ASP A 468 47.42 -16.19 -12.71
C ASP A 468 46.31 -15.27 -12.18
N PHE A 469 45.28 -15.83 -11.52
CA PHE A 469 44.20 -15.03 -10.93
C PHE A 469 44.67 -14.16 -9.76
N VAL A 470 45.62 -14.65 -8.93
CA VAL A 470 46.26 -13.83 -7.90
C VAL A 470 47.08 -12.70 -8.53
N HIS A 471 47.73 -12.94 -9.66
CA HIS A 471 48.43 -11.88 -10.39
C HIS A 471 47.47 -10.82 -10.92
N ILE A 472 46.34 -11.21 -11.51
CA ILE A 472 45.28 -10.30 -11.96
C ILE A 472 44.76 -9.48 -10.78
N ALA A 473 44.40 -10.12 -9.66
CA ALA A 473 43.91 -9.45 -8.46
C ALA A 473 44.91 -8.42 -7.88
N ARG A 474 46.22 -8.67 -8.01
CA ARG A 474 47.27 -7.72 -7.60
C ARG A 474 47.36 -6.47 -8.45
N GLN A 475 46.96 -6.55 -9.73
CA GLN A 475 46.98 -5.40 -10.63
C GLN A 475 45.69 -4.57 -10.56
N SER A 476 44.65 -5.10 -9.92
CA SER A 476 43.34 -4.47 -9.90
C SER A 476 43.24 -3.40 -8.80
N PRO A 477 42.84 -2.15 -9.12
CA PRO A 477 42.71 -1.07 -8.14
C PRO A 477 41.50 -1.25 -7.22
N ILE A 478 40.50 -2.04 -7.62
CA ILE A 478 39.33 -2.30 -6.79
C ILE A 478 39.64 -3.28 -5.65
N VAL A 479 40.66 -4.13 -5.81
CA VAL A 479 41.06 -5.10 -4.80
C VAL A 479 41.80 -4.39 -3.67
N PRO A 480 41.33 -4.47 -2.41
CA PRO A 480 42.04 -3.87 -1.29
C PRO A 480 43.42 -4.48 -1.07
N LYS A 481 44.39 -3.63 -0.68
CA LYS A 481 45.76 -4.08 -0.37
C LYS A 481 45.76 -5.19 0.68
N GLY A 482 46.52 -6.26 0.42
CA GLY A 482 46.61 -7.42 1.30
C GLY A 482 45.46 -8.43 1.14
N ARG A 483 44.51 -8.22 0.23
CA ARG A 483 43.41 -9.15 -0.07
C ARG A 483 43.57 -9.87 -1.40
N GLU A 484 44.66 -9.64 -2.12
CA GLU A 484 44.87 -10.11 -3.49
C GLU A 484 44.89 -11.65 -3.58
N GLN A 485 45.45 -12.33 -2.57
CA GLN A 485 45.43 -13.79 -2.52
C GLN A 485 44.02 -14.34 -2.31
N LEU A 486 43.20 -13.72 -1.46
CA LEU A 486 41.82 -14.17 -1.19
C LEU A 486 40.94 -13.97 -2.42
N PHE A 487 41.04 -12.80 -3.07
CA PHE A 487 40.36 -12.54 -4.34
C PHE A 487 40.82 -13.51 -5.43
N GLY A 488 42.12 -13.65 -5.65
CA GLY A 488 42.65 -14.55 -6.68
C GLY A 488 42.22 -16.01 -6.49
N LYS A 489 42.21 -16.49 -5.24
CA LYS A 489 41.68 -17.83 -4.91
C LYS A 489 40.20 -17.97 -5.19
N ALA A 490 39.39 -16.98 -4.82
CA ALA A 490 37.95 -17.00 -5.10
C ALA A 490 37.66 -17.00 -6.61
N LEU A 491 38.38 -16.16 -7.37
CA LEU A 491 38.25 -16.09 -8.83
C LEU A 491 38.68 -17.39 -9.50
N PHE A 492 39.79 -17.99 -9.05
CA PHE A 492 40.23 -19.29 -9.56
C PHE A 492 39.24 -20.40 -9.22
N ALA A 493 38.71 -20.45 -7.99
CA ALA A 493 37.74 -21.45 -7.58
C ALA A 493 36.49 -21.43 -8.48
N GLY A 494 35.96 -20.25 -8.81
CA GLY A 494 34.82 -20.15 -9.73
C GLY A 494 35.20 -20.48 -11.18
N TYR A 495 36.43 -20.18 -11.62
CA TYR A 495 36.92 -20.62 -12.93
C TYR A 495 36.97 -22.15 -13.01
N ASP A 496 37.41 -22.82 -11.93
CA ASP A 496 37.44 -24.29 -11.80
C ASP A 496 36.08 -24.90 -11.40
N GLN A 497 35.00 -24.10 -11.45
CA GLN A 497 33.62 -24.49 -11.13
C GLN A 497 33.39 -24.94 -9.68
N ASP A 498 34.32 -24.66 -8.75
CA ASP A 498 34.13 -24.83 -7.31
C ASP A 498 33.43 -23.59 -6.73
N PHE A 499 32.12 -23.48 -6.99
CA PHE A 499 31.32 -22.36 -6.52
C PHE A 499 31.10 -22.35 -5.00
N VAL A 500 31.25 -23.51 -4.33
CA VAL A 500 31.21 -23.60 -2.87
C VAL A 500 32.39 -22.84 -2.28
N THR A 501 33.62 -23.20 -2.65
CA THR A 501 34.82 -22.49 -2.17
C THR A 501 34.82 -21.03 -2.63
N MET A 502 34.40 -20.77 -3.87
CA MET A 502 34.29 -19.42 -4.42
C MET A 502 33.43 -18.53 -3.54
N LEU A 503 32.18 -18.90 -3.23
CA LEU A 503 31.28 -18.04 -2.47
C LEU A 503 31.79 -17.75 -1.06
N HIS A 504 32.29 -18.77 -0.37
CA HIS A 504 32.78 -18.65 1.00
C HIS A 504 34.03 -17.74 1.11
N LEU A 505 34.80 -17.62 0.03
CA LEU A 505 35.90 -16.66 -0.05
C LEU A 505 35.45 -15.29 -0.55
N LEU A 506 34.62 -15.26 -1.60
CA LEU A 506 34.27 -14.06 -2.35
C LEU A 506 33.32 -13.15 -1.57
N VAL A 507 32.26 -13.69 -0.95
CA VAL A 507 31.24 -12.86 -0.28
C VAL A 507 31.84 -11.98 0.82
N PRO A 508 32.68 -12.51 1.76
CA PRO A 508 33.38 -11.67 2.72
C PRO A 508 34.35 -10.66 2.08
N GLN A 509 34.95 -11.02 0.95
CA GLN A 509 35.87 -10.15 0.21
C GLN A 509 35.14 -8.97 -0.45
N ILE A 510 33.95 -9.18 -1.02
CA ILE A 510 33.10 -8.12 -1.54
C ILE A 510 32.68 -7.16 -0.42
N GLU A 511 32.26 -7.67 0.75
CA GLU A 511 31.92 -6.81 1.88
C GLU A 511 33.13 -5.96 2.34
N HIS A 512 34.31 -6.58 2.45
CA HIS A 512 35.52 -5.86 2.80
C HIS A 512 35.93 -4.83 1.74
N MET A 513 35.77 -5.16 0.45
CA MET A 513 36.03 -4.23 -0.66
C MET A 513 35.16 -2.99 -0.57
N VAL A 514 33.85 -3.16 -0.38
CA VAL A 514 32.91 -2.05 -0.22
C VAL A 514 33.30 -1.18 0.98
N ARG A 515 33.54 -1.80 2.13
CA ARG A 515 33.98 -1.12 3.35
C ARG A 515 35.27 -0.32 3.13
N TYR A 516 36.25 -0.93 2.46
CA TYR A 516 37.56 -0.32 2.23
C TYR A 516 37.44 0.98 1.42
N HIS A 517 36.71 0.94 0.29
CA HIS A 517 36.56 2.11 -0.58
C HIS A 517 35.69 3.20 0.05
N LEU A 518 34.67 2.85 0.84
CA LEU A 518 33.90 3.82 1.63
C LEU A 518 34.79 4.51 2.67
N LYS A 519 35.64 3.77 3.39
CA LYS A 519 36.60 4.34 4.36
C LYS A 519 37.56 5.32 3.67
N GLN A 520 38.00 5.04 2.44
CA GLN A 520 38.92 5.94 1.71
C GLN A 520 38.33 7.32 1.42
N VAL A 521 37.01 7.44 1.31
CA VAL A 521 36.32 8.72 1.13
C VAL A 521 35.78 9.31 2.45
N GLY A 522 36.24 8.81 3.59
CA GLY A 522 35.93 9.32 4.93
C GLY A 522 34.59 8.89 5.51
N VAL A 523 33.93 7.89 4.91
CA VAL A 523 32.64 7.39 5.40
C VAL A 523 32.83 6.55 6.65
N LYS A 524 32.03 6.83 7.69
CA LYS A 524 32.00 6.02 8.90
C LYS A 524 31.30 4.69 8.60
N THR A 525 32.02 3.59 8.79
CA THR A 525 31.58 2.23 8.46
C THR A 525 31.33 1.38 9.71
N THR A 526 31.28 2.01 10.87
CA THR A 526 31.09 1.40 12.18
C THR A 526 29.89 2.04 12.90
N THR A 527 29.26 1.25 13.78
CA THR A 527 28.21 1.73 14.68
C THR A 527 28.69 1.62 16.13
N LEU A 528 28.54 2.70 16.89
CA LEU A 528 28.85 2.76 18.32
C LEU A 528 27.57 2.43 19.11
N SER A 529 27.57 1.36 19.88
CA SER A 529 26.45 1.00 20.74
C SER A 529 26.32 1.94 21.94
N THR A 530 25.18 1.88 22.64
CA THR A 530 24.95 2.62 23.89
C THR A 530 25.95 2.27 24.99
N ASP A 531 26.57 1.09 24.91
CA ASP A 531 27.58 0.61 25.86
C ASP A 531 29.01 1.05 25.48
N GLY A 532 29.15 1.87 24.44
CA GLY A 532 30.45 2.36 23.97
C GLY A 532 31.26 1.34 23.15
N ILE A 533 30.61 0.28 22.63
CA ILE A 533 31.26 -0.74 21.79
C ILE A 533 31.11 -0.36 20.32
N GLU A 534 32.22 -0.26 19.60
CA GLU A 534 32.24 0.04 18.17
C GLU A 534 32.30 -1.26 17.34
N ASN A 535 31.29 -1.48 16.50
CA ASN A 535 31.18 -2.66 15.63
C ASN A 535 31.20 -2.26 14.16
N GLU A 536 31.82 -3.07 13.32
CA GLU A 536 31.80 -2.91 11.86
C GLU A 536 30.38 -3.16 11.30
N ASN A 537 29.95 -2.29 10.39
CA ASN A 537 28.69 -2.45 9.68
C ASN A 537 28.80 -3.57 8.63
N GLY A 538 27.75 -4.37 8.49
CA GLY A 538 27.65 -5.39 7.44
C GLY A 538 27.36 -4.80 6.06
N LEU A 539 27.50 -5.61 5.01
CA LEU A 539 27.36 -5.15 3.62
C LEU A 539 26.02 -4.46 3.35
N SER A 540 24.89 -5.03 3.80
CA SER A 540 23.57 -4.43 3.59
C SER A 540 23.51 -2.99 4.13
N THR A 541 24.00 -2.76 5.36
CA THR A 541 24.05 -1.42 5.97
C THR A 541 24.98 -0.48 5.21
N LEU A 542 26.14 -0.96 4.75
CA LEU A 542 27.09 -0.15 3.98
C LEU A 542 26.49 0.30 2.64
N MET A 543 25.74 -0.57 1.98
CA MET A 543 25.15 -0.26 0.68
C MET A 543 23.97 0.70 0.78
N GLU A 544 23.28 0.80 1.91
CA GLU A 544 22.22 1.80 2.12
C GLU A 544 22.77 3.23 2.31
N LEU A 545 24.08 3.41 2.46
CA LEU A 545 24.69 4.74 2.53
C LEU A 545 24.64 5.44 1.16
N PRO A 546 24.21 6.71 1.07
CA PRO A 546 24.21 7.47 -0.18
C PRO A 546 25.58 7.52 -0.86
N GLU A 547 26.66 7.50 -0.07
CA GLU A 547 28.03 7.50 -0.57
C GLU A 547 28.40 6.24 -1.34
N ALA A 548 27.69 5.12 -1.15
CA ALA A 548 27.89 3.91 -1.96
C ALA A 548 27.67 4.21 -3.45
N ASN A 549 26.60 4.94 -3.79
CA ASN A 549 26.34 5.35 -5.17
C ASN A 549 27.42 6.32 -5.69
N ARG A 550 27.95 7.19 -4.83
CA ARG A 550 29.04 8.11 -5.21
C ARG A 550 30.36 7.38 -5.50
N VAL A 551 30.67 6.34 -4.72
CA VAL A 551 31.93 5.58 -4.84
C VAL A 551 31.88 4.58 -5.99
N PHE A 552 30.77 3.85 -6.13
CA PHE A 552 30.66 2.76 -7.10
C PHE A 552 29.93 3.17 -8.39
N GLY A 553 29.23 4.30 -8.41
CA GLY A 553 28.24 4.60 -9.44
C GLY A 553 26.91 3.88 -9.15
N GLU A 554 25.81 4.42 -9.69
CA GLU A 554 24.46 3.90 -9.39
C GLU A 554 24.25 2.48 -9.92
N ASP A 555 24.72 2.20 -11.13
CA ASP A 555 24.63 0.91 -11.80
C ASP A 555 25.29 -0.22 -10.99
N LEU A 556 26.56 -0.01 -10.61
CA LEU A 556 27.31 -0.99 -9.84
C LEU A 556 26.77 -1.13 -8.40
N ALA A 557 26.41 -0.01 -7.76
CA ALA A 557 25.83 -0.05 -6.44
C ALA A 557 24.49 -0.82 -6.43
N PHE A 558 23.68 -0.66 -7.47
CA PHE A 558 22.45 -1.43 -7.66
C PHE A 558 22.74 -2.92 -7.78
N GLU A 559 23.68 -3.35 -8.63
CA GLU A 559 23.99 -4.77 -8.79
C GLU A 559 24.51 -5.41 -7.50
N ILE A 560 25.38 -4.70 -6.74
CA ILE A 560 25.85 -5.18 -5.43
C ILE A 560 24.67 -5.35 -4.46
N LYS A 561 23.75 -4.38 -4.40
CA LYS A 561 22.55 -4.47 -3.56
C LYS A 561 21.68 -5.65 -3.97
N ALA A 562 21.36 -5.73 -5.26
CA ALA A 562 20.43 -6.72 -5.79
C ALA A 562 20.93 -8.15 -5.58
N LEU A 563 22.23 -8.38 -5.80
CA LEU A 563 22.81 -9.72 -5.73
C LEU A 563 23.14 -10.16 -4.30
N PHE A 564 23.65 -9.25 -3.46
CA PHE A 564 24.17 -9.64 -2.14
C PHE A 564 23.26 -9.26 -0.97
N CYS A 565 22.42 -8.22 -1.09
CA CYS A 565 21.80 -7.58 0.09
C CYS A 565 20.27 -7.62 0.11
N ASP A 566 19.63 -7.64 -1.05
CA ASP A 566 18.18 -7.41 -1.16
C ASP A 566 17.37 -8.68 -0.88
N ALA A 567 16.38 -8.59 0.01
CA ALA A 567 15.51 -9.71 0.39
C ALA A 567 14.49 -10.10 -0.70
N PHE A 568 14.25 -9.23 -1.70
CA PHE A 568 13.51 -9.60 -2.92
C PHE A 568 14.42 -10.34 -3.94
N GLY A 569 15.73 -10.31 -3.73
CA GLY A 569 16.74 -10.96 -4.57
C GLY A 569 17.35 -12.19 -3.90
N PRO A 570 18.46 -12.71 -4.46
CA PRO A 570 19.13 -13.89 -3.92
C PRO A 570 19.80 -13.66 -2.56
N ASN A 571 20.02 -12.41 -2.15
CA ASN A 571 20.51 -12.04 -0.81
C ASN A 571 21.77 -12.82 -0.38
N LEU A 572 22.69 -13.08 -1.33
CA LEU A 572 23.78 -14.05 -1.18
C LEU A 572 24.63 -13.83 0.08
N ARG A 573 24.82 -12.57 0.51
CA ARG A 573 25.61 -12.27 1.70
C ARG A 573 24.95 -12.77 2.96
N ASN A 574 23.64 -12.55 3.12
CA ASN A 574 22.94 -12.95 4.33
C ASN A 574 22.68 -14.46 4.35
N GLU A 575 22.29 -15.04 3.21
CA GLU A 575 22.08 -16.49 3.12
C GLU A 575 23.38 -17.26 3.41
N LEU A 576 24.53 -16.79 2.90
CA LEU A 576 25.83 -17.40 3.21
C LEU A 576 26.24 -17.20 4.68
N ALA A 577 26.18 -15.96 5.18
CA ALA A 577 26.66 -15.64 6.52
C ALA A 577 25.82 -16.31 7.63
N HIS A 578 24.54 -16.57 7.38
CA HIS A 578 23.66 -17.29 8.29
C HIS A 578 23.68 -18.82 8.09
N GLY A 579 24.43 -19.33 7.11
CA GLY A 579 24.51 -20.77 6.82
C GLY A 579 23.22 -21.35 6.24
N LEU A 580 22.45 -20.52 5.51
CA LEU A 580 21.18 -20.90 4.88
C LEU A 580 21.35 -21.42 3.45
N LEU A 581 22.50 -21.15 2.81
CA LEU A 581 22.85 -21.74 1.51
C LEU A 581 23.25 -23.21 1.66
N ASP A 582 22.54 -24.09 0.95
CA ASP A 582 22.98 -25.48 0.80
C ASP A 582 23.99 -25.64 -0.35
N THR A 583 24.55 -26.85 -0.48
CA THR A 583 25.52 -27.14 -1.54
C THR A 583 24.95 -26.94 -2.94
N GLY A 584 23.68 -27.25 -3.18
CA GLY A 584 23.05 -27.08 -4.49
C GLY A 584 22.91 -25.61 -4.86
N ASP A 585 22.56 -24.76 -3.89
CA ASP A 585 22.40 -23.32 -4.09
C ASP A 585 23.71 -22.61 -4.40
N CYS A 586 24.82 -23.15 -3.92
CA CYS A 586 26.14 -22.67 -4.29
C CYS A 586 26.35 -22.72 -5.81
N TYR A 587 25.65 -23.61 -6.54
CA TYR A 587 25.72 -23.72 -8.01
C TYR A 587 24.56 -22.99 -8.73
N SER A 588 23.84 -22.10 -8.05
CA SER A 588 22.78 -21.31 -8.68
C SER A 588 23.32 -20.35 -9.74
N VAL A 589 22.44 -19.89 -10.65
CA VAL A 589 22.78 -18.85 -11.62
C VAL A 589 23.28 -17.57 -10.92
N TYR A 590 22.77 -17.25 -9.73
CA TYR A 590 23.20 -16.09 -8.98
C TYR A 590 24.64 -16.22 -8.47
N SER A 591 25.05 -17.43 -8.05
CA SER A 591 26.42 -17.70 -7.62
C SER A 591 27.42 -17.61 -8.78
N ILE A 592 27.05 -18.14 -9.94
CA ILE A 592 27.86 -18.07 -11.17
C ILE A 592 27.98 -16.61 -11.61
N TYR A 593 26.88 -15.85 -11.59
CA TYR A 593 26.90 -14.44 -11.92
C TYR A 593 27.74 -13.64 -10.92
N ALA A 594 27.64 -13.91 -9.61
CA ALA A 594 28.45 -13.24 -8.59
C ALA A 594 29.95 -13.44 -8.81
N TRP A 595 30.37 -14.64 -9.21
CA TRP A 595 31.76 -14.90 -9.59
C TRP A 595 32.17 -14.12 -10.84
N TRP A 596 31.39 -14.20 -11.92
CA TRP A 596 31.70 -13.48 -13.15
C TRP A 596 31.72 -11.97 -12.94
N PHE A 597 30.79 -11.45 -12.15
CA PHE A 597 30.71 -10.06 -11.73
C PHE A 597 31.98 -9.63 -10.99
N ALA A 598 32.47 -10.45 -10.05
CA ALA A 598 33.73 -10.17 -9.39
C ALA A 598 34.93 -10.23 -10.35
N LEU A 599 34.95 -11.18 -11.29
CA LEU A 599 36.00 -11.25 -12.32
C LEU A 599 35.98 -10.03 -13.23
N LYS A 600 34.81 -9.50 -13.56
CA LYS A 600 34.67 -8.28 -14.37
C LYS A 600 35.17 -7.04 -13.64
N LEU A 601 34.92 -6.96 -12.33
CA LEU A 601 35.39 -5.84 -11.50
C LEU A 601 36.90 -5.84 -11.31
N VAL A 602 37.49 -7.02 -11.19
CA VAL A 602 38.92 -7.22 -10.91
C VAL A 602 39.74 -7.12 -12.19
#